data_AF-A0A960HS75-F1
#
_entry.id   AF-A0A960HS75-F1
#
_cell.length_a   1.000
_cell.length_b   1.000
_cell.length_c   1.000
_cell.angle_alpha   90.00
_cell.angle_beta   90.00
_cell.angle_gamma   90.00
#
_symmetry.space_group_name_H-M   'P 1'
#
loop_
_entity.id
_entity.type
_entity.pdbx_description
1 polymer ?
#
loop_
_entity_poly.entity_id
_entity_poly.type
_entity_poly.pdbx_seq_one_letter_code
_entity_poly.pdbx_strand_id
1 'polypeptide(L)'
;MSDGRNGWDIPTSDETDEDLRDTEESASALALLGDIAAEFHADGVGRPSTAWVDRMRHNWLTLGPKVTAARMVADYDNELYQPMLRAL
;
A
#
# COMPACT_ATOMS: atom_id res chain seq x y z
N MET A 1 -3.67 -3.46 8.20
CA MET A 1 -3.19 -3.11 6.84
C MET A 1 -3.90 -1.82 6.50
N SER A 2 -3.16 -0.83 5.98
CA SER A 2 -3.49 0.61 6.02
C SER A 2 -3.87 1.17 7.41
N ASP A 3 -3.54 2.43 7.65
CA ASP A 3 -4.10 3.25 8.74
C ASP A 3 -4.64 4.59 8.24
N GLY A 4 -4.84 4.71 6.92
CA GLY A 4 -5.26 5.92 6.22
C GLY A 4 -4.19 7.01 6.14
N ARG A 5 -3.01 6.80 6.73
CA ARG A 5 -1.89 7.76 6.73
C ARG A 5 -0.58 7.15 6.24
N ASN A 6 -0.46 5.83 6.28
CA ASN A 6 0.72 5.09 5.84
C ASN A 6 0.72 4.84 4.34
N GLY A 7 0.42 5.87 3.56
CA GLY A 7 0.32 5.83 2.11
C GLY A 7 -0.94 6.54 1.63
N TRP A 8 -1.42 6.10 0.47
CA TRP A 8 -2.64 6.54 -0.17
C TRP A 8 -3.40 5.29 -0.60
N ASP A 9 -4.59 5.10 -0.06
CA ASP A 9 -5.40 3.92 -0.34
C ASP A 9 -6.17 4.13 -1.63
N ILE A 10 -6.16 3.11 -2.49
CA ILE A 10 -7.08 3.02 -3.62
C ILE A 10 -8.37 2.43 -3.06
N PRO A 11 -9.52 3.14 -3.17
CA PRO A 11 -10.82 2.60 -2.76
C PRO A 11 -11.11 1.30 -3.51
N THR A 12 -11.53 0.27 -2.79
CA THR A 12 -12.04 -0.96 -3.40
C THR A 12 -13.46 -0.71 -3.90
N SER A 13 -13.73 -1.12 -5.14
CA SER A 13 -15.08 -1.05 -5.70
C SER A 13 -15.96 -2.18 -5.12
N ASP A 14 -17.25 -1.89 -4.95
CA ASP A 14 -18.26 -2.87 -4.51
C ASP A 14 -18.74 -3.77 -5.67
N GLU A 15 -18.30 -3.49 -6.90
CA GLU A 15 -18.69 -4.25 -8.08
C GLU A 15 -18.04 -5.64 -8.11
N THR A 16 -18.85 -6.64 -8.46
CA THR A 16 -18.38 -8.02 -8.62
C THR A 16 -17.94 -8.35 -10.04
N ASP A 17 -18.42 -7.56 -11.02
CA ASP A 17 -18.00 -7.68 -12.41
C ASP A 17 -16.58 -7.14 -12.57
N GLU A 18 -15.68 -7.95 -13.15
CA GLU A 18 -14.25 -7.64 -13.20
C GLU A 18 -13.95 -6.37 -14.01
N ASP A 19 -14.65 -6.17 -15.14
CA ASP A 19 -14.41 -5.04 -16.04
C ASP A 19 -14.92 -3.72 -15.42
N LEU A 20 -16.08 -3.77 -14.75
CA LEU A 20 -16.60 -2.62 -14.00
C LEU A 20 -15.69 -2.27 -12.83
N ARG A 21 -15.26 -3.28 -12.06
CA ARG A 21 -14.38 -3.07 -10.91
C ARG A 21 -13.05 -2.45 -11.32
N ASP A 22 -12.42 -2.94 -12.40
CA ASP A 22 -11.19 -2.36 -12.95
C ASP A 22 -11.41 -0.90 -13.40
N THR A 23 -12.52 -0.62 -14.08
CA THR A 23 -12.85 0.74 -14.53
C THR A 23 -12.95 1.70 -13.34
N GLU A 24 -13.63 1.30 -12.25
CA GLU A 24 -13.81 2.14 -11.07
C GLU A 24 -12.54 2.31 -10.22
N GLU A 25 -11.83 1.23 -9.96
CA GLU A 25 -10.58 1.25 -9.18
C GLU A 25 -9.47 2.01 -9.93
N SER A 26 -9.37 1.85 -11.25
CA SER A 26 -8.38 2.57 -12.07
C SER A 26 -8.69 4.07 -12.17
N ALA A 27 -9.96 4.45 -12.31
CA ALA A 27 -10.37 5.86 -12.27
C ALA A 27 -10.02 6.50 -10.92
N SER A 28 -10.27 5.77 -9.82
CA SER A 28 -9.92 6.21 -8.47
C SER A 28 -8.42 6.35 -8.28
N ALA A 29 -7.64 5.38 -8.76
CA ALA A 29 -6.17 5.42 -8.73
C ALA A 29 -5.61 6.61 -9.53
N LEU A 30 -6.19 6.91 -10.70
CA LEU A 30 -5.76 8.04 -11.53
C LEU A 30 -6.05 9.38 -10.85
N ALA A 31 -7.23 9.54 -10.24
CA ALA A 31 -7.55 10.72 -9.45
C ALA A 31 -6.57 10.90 -8.28
N LEU A 32 -6.27 9.80 -7.59
CA LEU A 32 -5.34 9.77 -6.46
C LEU A 32 -3.92 10.20 -6.85
N LEU A 33 -3.44 9.86 -8.06
CA LEU A 33 -2.15 10.34 -8.55
C LEU A 33 -2.10 11.87 -8.66
N GLY A 34 -3.22 12.51 -9.00
CA GLY A 34 -3.34 13.98 -9.00
C GLY A 34 -3.19 14.55 -7.58
N ASP A 35 -3.87 13.96 -6.61
CA ASP A 35 -3.78 14.37 -5.21
C ASP A 35 -2.37 14.16 -4.63
N ILE A 36 -1.74 13.02 -4.95
CA ILE A 36 -0.35 12.73 -4.57
C ILE A 36 0.60 13.77 -5.16
N ALA A 37 0.42 14.15 -6.43
CA ALA A 37 1.25 15.16 -7.08
C ALA A 37 1.05 16.55 -6.43
N ALA A 38 -0.20 16.91 -6.09
CA ALA A 38 -0.49 18.14 -5.37
C ALA A 38 0.16 18.17 -3.98
N GLU A 39 0.07 17.07 -3.22
CA GLU A 39 0.74 16.93 -1.92
C GLU A 39 2.26 17.01 -2.07
N PHE A 40 2.84 16.33 -3.07
CA PHE A 40 4.28 16.34 -3.34
C PHE A 40 4.79 17.76 -3.63
N HIS A 41 4.03 18.58 -4.36
CA HIS A 41 4.41 19.94 -4.75
C HIS A 41 3.86 21.05 -3.82
N ALA A 42 3.28 20.71 -2.67
CA ALA A 42 2.64 21.69 -1.78
C ALA A 42 3.59 22.79 -1.27
N ASP A 43 4.89 22.50 -1.15
CA ASP A 43 5.94 23.46 -0.74
C ASP A 43 6.68 24.09 -1.95
N GLY A 44 6.14 23.94 -3.16
CA GLY A 44 6.74 24.38 -4.42
C GLY A 44 7.44 23.26 -5.19
N VAL A 45 8.30 23.66 -6.14
CA VAL A 45 8.98 22.75 -7.07
C VAL A 45 10.46 22.61 -6.69
N GLY A 46 11.03 21.42 -6.92
CA GLY A 46 12.46 21.13 -6.73
C GLY A 46 12.78 20.19 -5.55
N ARG A 47 11.80 19.90 -4.69
CA ARG A 47 11.85 18.85 -3.67
C ARG A 47 10.43 18.41 -3.30
N PRO A 48 10.25 17.22 -2.71
CA PRO A 48 8.97 16.85 -2.11
C PRO A 48 8.63 17.78 -0.95
N SER A 49 7.34 18.04 -0.75
CA SER A 49 6.84 18.80 0.41
C SER A 49 7.14 18.08 1.72
N THR A 50 7.16 18.85 2.81
CA THR A 50 7.34 18.33 4.16
C THR A 50 6.24 17.31 4.50
N ALA A 51 4.99 17.61 4.14
CA ALA A 51 3.85 16.72 4.37
C ALA A 51 4.03 15.35 3.67
N TRP A 52 4.46 15.37 2.41
CA TRP A 52 4.71 14.15 1.64
C TRP A 52 5.83 13.31 2.28
N VAL A 53 6.92 13.94 2.70
CA VAL A 53 8.05 13.24 3.36
C VAL A 53 7.60 12.63 4.70
N ASP A 54 6.81 13.35 5.49
CA ASP A 54 6.32 12.85 6.78
C ASP A 54 5.39 11.66 6.59
N ARG A 55 4.52 11.69 5.57
CA ARG A 55 3.68 10.54 5.19
C ARG A 55 4.54 9.33 4.80
N MET A 56 5.58 9.53 3.99
CA MET A 56 6.50 8.45 3.61
C MET A 56 7.25 7.85 4.80
N ARG A 57 7.69 8.67 5.76
CA ARG A 57 8.29 8.18 7.02
C ARG A 57 7.31 7.31 7.80
N HIS A 58 6.07 7.78 7.94
CA HIS A 58 5.01 7.03 8.63
C HIS A 58 4.68 5.71 7.92
N ASN A 59 4.65 5.71 6.59
CA ASN A 59 4.52 4.50 5.77
C ASN A 59 5.61 3.47 6.07
N TRP A 60 6.88 3.88 6.02
CA TRP A 60 8.00 2.97 6.29
C TRP A 60 7.99 2.43 7.72
N LEU A 61 7.61 3.23 8.71
CA LEU A 61 7.54 2.80 10.10
C LEU A 61 6.41 1.80 10.38
N THR A 62 5.24 1.97 9.73
CA THR A 62 4.03 1.22 10.09
C THR A 62 3.67 0.09 9.13
N LEU A 63 3.93 0.27 7.82
CA LEU A 63 3.62 -0.69 6.78
C LEU A 63 4.87 -1.47 6.33
N GLY A 64 6.03 -0.80 6.28
CA GLY A 64 7.30 -1.39 5.82
C GLY A 64 7.61 -2.78 6.40
N PRO A 65 7.60 -2.98 7.73
CA PRO A 65 7.86 -4.29 8.34
C PRO A 65 6.88 -5.39 7.92
N LYS A 66 5.65 -5.01 7.54
CA LYS A 66 4.55 -5.93 7.19
C LYS A 66 4.60 -6.38 5.73
N VAL A 67 5.39 -5.76 4.88
CA VAL A 67 5.40 -6.04 3.42
C VAL A 67 6.76 -6.52 2.92
N THR A 68 7.65 -6.94 3.82
CA THR A 68 8.95 -7.52 3.42
C THR A 68 8.80 -8.95 2.94
N ALA A 69 9.54 -9.31 1.88
CA ALA A 69 9.63 -10.68 1.40
C ALA A 69 10.20 -11.64 2.47
N ALA A 70 11.18 -11.17 3.27
CA ALA A 70 11.76 -11.96 4.36
C ALA A 70 10.71 -12.34 5.42
N ARG A 71 9.86 -11.38 5.84
CA ARG A 71 8.72 -11.68 6.71
C ARG A 71 7.78 -12.68 6.04
N MET A 72 7.34 -12.41 4.80
CA MET A 72 6.43 -13.31 4.08
C MET A 72 6.94 -14.75 4.06
N VAL A 73 8.21 -14.95 3.67
CA VAL A 73 8.82 -16.29 3.60
C VAL A 73 8.92 -16.93 4.98
N ALA A 74 9.25 -16.16 6.02
CA ALA A 74 9.25 -16.68 7.39
C ALA A 74 7.85 -17.11 7.85
N ASP A 75 6.80 -16.37 7.48
CA ASP A 75 5.41 -16.73 7.80
C ASP A 75 5.03 -18.04 7.07
N TYR A 76 5.36 -18.17 5.78
CA TYR A 76 5.16 -19.43 5.03
C TYR A 76 5.86 -20.62 5.68
N ASP A 77 7.13 -20.47 6.08
CA ASP A 77 7.89 -21.56 6.69
C ASP A 77 7.31 -21.98 8.03
N ASN A 78 7.01 -21.01 8.91
CA ASN A 78 6.56 -21.28 10.27
C ASN A 78 5.11 -21.76 10.34
N GLU A 79 4.22 -21.23 9.50
CA GLU A 79 2.78 -21.48 9.57
C GLU A 79 2.31 -22.59 8.62
N LEU A 80 3.02 -22.84 7.52
CA LEU A 80 2.61 -23.82 6.51
C LEU A 80 3.63 -24.94 6.33
N TYR A 81 4.89 -24.63 6.01
CA TYR A 81 5.87 -25.66 5.63
C TYR A 81 6.30 -26.54 6.79
N GLN A 82 6.77 -25.97 7.90
CA GLN A 82 7.19 -26.74 9.08
C GLN A 82 6.04 -27.57 9.68
N PRO A 83 4.82 -27.03 9.86
CA PRO A 83 3.69 -27.84 10.33
C PRO A 83 3.36 -29.00 9.40
N MET A 84 3.35 -28.78 8.08
CA MET A 84 3.13 -29.85 7.11
C MET A 84 4.21 -30.93 7.20
N LEU A 85 5.49 -30.54 7.30
CA LEU A 85 6.60 -31.48 7.40
C LEU A 85 6.57 -32.32 8.69
N ARG A 86 6.07 -31.76 9.80
CA ARG A 86 5.93 -32.49 11.07
C ARG A 86 4.72 -33.43 11.11
N ALA A 87 3.75 -33.24 10.22
CA ALA A 87 2.56 -34.08 10.12
C ALA A 87 2.75 -35.29 9.19
N LEU A 88 3.88 -35.35 8.48
CA LEU A 88 4.36 -36.51 7.72
C LEU A 88 5.01 -37.54 8.65
#